data_AF-A0A354GVZ5-F1
#
_entry.id   AF-A0A354GVZ5-F1
#
_cell.length_a   1.000
_cell.length_b   1.000
_cell.length_c   1.000
_cell.angle_alpha   90.00
_cell.angle_beta   90.00
_cell.angle_gamma   90.00
#
_symmetry.space_group_name_H-M   'P 1'
#
loop_
_entity.id
_entity.type
_entity.pdbx_description
1 polymer ?
#
loop_
_entity_poly.entity_id
_entity_poly.type
_entity_poly.pdbx_seq_one_letter_code
_entity_poly.pdbx_strand_id
1 'polypeptide(L)'
;MEESSTYQWVIEKGMERGIEKGRQEGMEKGMEKGSKMVLKESLIDIGAIRFGQPDAAATAVLNSVDDMERLARMRHRLLDAANWDDLLGTP
;
A
#
# COMPACT_ATOMS: atom_id res chain seq x y z
N MET A 1 -7.33 46.53 4.67
CA MET A 1 -7.77 45.28 5.34
C MET A 1 -6.78 44.16 5.11
N GLU A 2 -6.25 43.99 3.89
CA GLU A 2 -5.22 42.99 3.56
C GLU A 2 -3.85 43.24 4.22
N GLU A 3 -3.55 44.49 4.61
CA GLU A 3 -2.32 44.83 5.35
C GLU A 3 -2.45 44.72 6.88
N SER A 4 -3.62 44.29 7.38
CA SER A 4 -3.78 44.09 8.82
C SER A 4 -2.90 42.92 9.27
N SER A 5 -2.15 43.12 10.36
CA SER A 5 -1.36 42.06 11.01
C SER A 5 -2.21 40.83 11.36
N THR A 6 -3.49 41.03 11.66
CA THR A 6 -4.42 39.92 11.92
C THR A 6 -4.73 39.14 10.64
N TYR A 7 -4.89 39.82 9.50
CA TYR A 7 -5.16 39.16 8.23
C TYR A 7 -3.95 38.34 7.77
N GLN A 8 -2.74 38.91 7.85
CA GLN A 8 -1.50 38.21 7.52
C GLN A 8 -1.28 36.99 8.42
N TRP A 9 -1.53 37.12 9.73
CA TRP A 9 -1.43 36.01 10.68
C TRP A 9 -2.38 34.86 10.35
N VAL A 10 -3.63 35.16 9.95
CA VAL A 10 -4.61 34.13 9.55
C VAL A 10 -4.14 33.39 8.30
N ILE A 11 -3.61 34.10 7.29
CA ILE A 11 -3.10 33.49 6.07
C ILE A 11 -1.89 32.60 6.36
N GLU A 12 -0.91 33.09 7.14
CA GLU A 12 0.27 32.33 7.54
C GLU A 12 -0.13 31.05 8.29
N LYS A 13 -1.04 31.15 9.26
CA LYS A 13 -1.56 29.99 10.00
C LYS A 13 -2.34 29.03 9.10
N GLY A 14 -3.07 29.55 8.11
CA GLY A 14 -3.76 28.74 7.10
C GLY A 14 -2.78 27.94 6.24
N MET A 15 -1.72 28.58 5.75
CA MET A 15 -0.67 27.92 4.96
C MET A 15 0.09 26.88 5.77
N GLU A 16 0.49 27.21 7.00
CA GLU A 16 1.18 26.28 7.90
C GLU A 16 0.35 25.01 8.15
N ARG A 17 -0.94 25.18 8.44
CA ARG A 17 -1.88 24.05 8.62
C ARG A 17 -2.07 23.25 7.33
N GLY A 18 -2.15 23.93 6.19
CA GLY A 18 -2.30 23.28 4.88
C GLY A 18 -1.09 22.41 4.53
N ILE A 19 0.11 22.93 4.73
CA ILE A 19 1.37 22.21 4.51
C ILE A 19 1.45 20.99 5.45
N GLU A 20 1.18 21.19 6.74
CA GLU A 20 1.27 20.12 7.72
C GLU A 20 0.26 18.99 7.43
N LYS A 21 -1.00 19.34 7.11
CA LYS A 21 -2.00 18.36 6.72
C LYS A 21 -1.63 17.62 5.44
N GLY A 22 -1.16 18.34 4.41
CA GLY A 22 -0.71 17.73 3.15
C GLY A 22 0.46 16.77 3.34
N ARG A 23 1.42 17.13 4.21
CA ARG A 23 2.56 16.28 4.57
C ARG A 23 2.11 15.02 5.30
N GLN A 24 1.20 15.14 6.27
CA GLN A 24 0.67 14.00 7.01
C GLN A 24 -0.08 13.02 6.09
N GLU A 25 -1.03 13.52 5.28
CA GLU A 25 -1.78 12.68 4.34
C GLU A 25 -0.89 12.02 3.29
N GLY A 26 0.13 12.75 2.80
CA GLY A 26 1.09 12.21 1.83
C GLY A 26 1.93 11.08 2.42
N MET A 27 2.38 11.24 3.67
CA MET A 27 3.17 10.22 4.38
C MET A 27 2.35 8.96 4.65
N GLU A 28 1.10 9.12 5.11
CA GLU A 28 0.20 8.00 5.38
C GLU A 28 -0.08 7.17 4.11
N LYS A 29 -0.49 7.85 3.02
CA LYS A 29 -0.72 7.20 1.71
C LYS A 29 0.54 6.52 1.17
N GLY A 30 1.71 7.16 1.34
CA GLY A 30 2.99 6.61 0.93
C GLY A 30 3.36 5.34 1.69
N MET A 31 3.18 5.33 3.01
CA MET A 31 3.43 4.17 3.87
C MET A 31 2.48 3.01 3.56
N GLU A 32 1.20 3.29 3.33
CA GLU A 32 0.22 2.26 2.97
C GLU A 32 0.60 1.60 1.63
N LYS A 33 0.89 2.41 0.60
CA LYS A 33 1.29 1.92 -0.72
C LYS A 33 2.59 1.11 -0.65
N GLY A 34 3.60 1.61 0.08
CA GLY A 34 4.87 0.92 0.27
C GLY A 34 4.69 -0.44 0.96
N SER A 35 3.85 -0.49 1.99
CA SER A 35 3.57 -1.73 2.72
C SER A 35 2.89 -2.78 1.84
N LYS A 36 1.92 -2.38 1.00
CA LYS A 36 1.28 -3.27 0.02
C LYS A 36 2.26 -3.79 -1.03
N MET A 37 3.13 -2.92 -1.53
CA MET A 37 4.14 -3.29 -2.53
C MET A 37 5.10 -4.35 -1.99
N VAL A 38 5.68 -4.12 -0.80
CA VAL A 38 6.60 -5.08 -0.17
C VAL A 38 5.91 -6.42 0.10
N LEU A 39 4.64 -6.42 0.50
CA LEU A 39 3.91 -7.67 0.73
C LEU A 39 3.69 -8.44 -0.58
N LYS A 40 3.33 -7.76 -1.67
CA LYS A 40 3.17 -8.37 -2.99
C LYS A 40 4.48 -8.93 -3.51
N GLU A 41 5.57 -8.17 -3.43
CA GLU A 41 6.91 -8.63 -3.81
C GLU A 41 7.33 -9.87 -3.00
N SER A 42 7.14 -9.84 -1.68
CA SER A 42 7.43 -11.00 -0.81
C SER A 42 6.62 -12.24 -1.18
N LEU A 43 5.35 -12.06 -1.55
CA LEU A 43 4.49 -13.15 -2.03
C LEU A 43 5.01 -13.73 -3.35
N ILE A 44 5.48 -12.88 -4.27
CA ILE A 44 6.11 -13.31 -5.53
C ILE A 44 7.38 -14.10 -5.24
N ASP A 45 8.30 -13.53 -4.48
CA ASP A 45 9.62 -14.10 -4.25
C ASP A 45 9.54 -15.46 -3.56
N ILE A 46 8.78 -15.54 -2.46
CA ILE A 46 8.64 -16.79 -1.70
C ILE A 46 7.74 -17.78 -2.45
N GLY A 47 6.68 -17.31 -3.11
CA GLY A 47 5.82 -18.15 -3.93
C GLY A 47 6.60 -18.77 -5.09
N ALA A 48 7.51 -18.02 -5.72
CA ALA A 48 8.36 -18.53 -6.80
C ALA A 48 9.30 -19.64 -6.32
N ILE A 49 9.78 -19.56 -5.08
CA ILE A 49 10.59 -20.61 -4.45
C ILE A 49 9.77 -21.89 -4.21
N ARG A 50 8.50 -21.79 -3.81
CA ARG A 50 7.68 -22.97 -3.48
C ARG A 50 6.96 -23.59 -4.67
N PHE A 51 6.41 -22.75 -5.55
CA PHE A 51 5.49 -23.15 -6.61
C PHE A 51 6.10 -23.03 -8.01
N GLY A 52 7.32 -22.48 -8.12
CA GLY A 52 7.91 -22.06 -9.39
C GLY A 52 7.43 -20.67 -9.80
N GLN A 53 8.03 -20.13 -10.87
CA GLN A 53 7.74 -18.77 -11.35
C GLN A 53 6.23 -18.58 -11.63
N PRO A 54 5.59 -17.50 -11.13
CA PRO A 54 4.21 -17.20 -11.49
C PRO A 54 4.12 -16.88 -12.99
N ASP A 55 3.01 -17.27 -13.59
CA ASP A 55 2.69 -16.80 -14.93
C ASP A 55 2.15 -15.35 -14.91
N ALA A 56 1.94 -14.78 -16.10
CA ALA A 56 1.47 -13.41 -16.23
C ALA A 56 0.08 -13.19 -15.58
N ALA A 57 -0.78 -14.21 -15.57
CA ALA A 57 -2.11 -14.13 -14.97
C ALA A 57 -2.01 -14.06 -13.44
N ALA A 58 -1.21 -14.93 -12.83
CA ALA A 58 -0.95 -14.94 -11.40
C ALA A 58 -0.36 -13.62 -10.90
N THR A 59 0.63 -13.07 -11.63
CA THR A 59 1.21 -11.76 -11.32
C THR A 59 0.17 -10.64 -11.43
N ALA A 60 -0.68 -10.64 -12.46
CA ALA A 60 -1.72 -9.64 -12.63
C ALA A 60 -2.75 -9.68 -11.50
N VAL A 61 -3.20 -10.88 -11.10
CA VAL A 61 -4.14 -11.06 -9.99
C VAL A 61 -3.54 -10.50 -8.70
N LEU A 62 -2.31 -10.90 -8.35
CA LEU A 62 -1.65 -10.43 -7.13
C LEU A 62 -1.48 -8.90 -7.11
N ASN A 63 -1.09 -8.31 -8.25
CA ASN A 63 -0.94 -6.86 -8.37
C ASN A 63 -2.27 -6.11 -8.26
N SER A 64 -3.38 -6.71 -8.66
CA SER A 64 -4.72 -6.13 -8.54
C SER A 64 -5.30 -6.14 -7.11
N VAL A 65 -4.68 -6.89 -6.17
CA VAL A 65 -5.16 -6.97 -4.79
C VAL A 65 -4.80 -5.71 -4.01
N ASP A 66 -5.77 -4.84 -3.74
CA ASP A 66 -5.56 -3.63 -2.91
C ASP A 66 -5.97 -3.81 -1.44
N ASP A 67 -6.62 -4.92 -1.10
CA ASP A 67 -6.98 -5.27 0.27
C ASP A 67 -5.75 -5.77 1.04
N MET A 68 -5.33 -4.98 2.03
CA MET A 68 -4.18 -5.29 2.89
C MET A 68 -4.42 -6.52 3.76
N GLU A 69 -5.64 -6.74 4.24
CA GLU A 69 -5.96 -7.91 5.06
C GLU A 69 -5.93 -9.17 4.22
N ARG A 70 -6.44 -9.10 2.99
CA ARG A 70 -6.33 -10.22 2.04
C ARG A 70 -4.87 -10.55 1.73
N LEU A 71 -4.04 -9.55 1.44
CA LEU A 71 -2.60 -9.75 1.24
C LEU A 71 -1.94 -10.39 2.48
N ALA A 72 -2.32 -9.97 3.69
CA ALA A 72 -1.82 -10.57 4.92
C ALA A 72 -2.25 -12.04 5.07
N ARG A 73 -3.51 -12.38 4.77
CA ARG A 73 -3.99 -13.78 4.74
C ARG A 73 -3.23 -14.62 3.73
N MET A 74 -2.97 -14.08 2.54
CA MET A 74 -2.16 -14.75 1.52
C MET A 74 -0.75 -15.05 2.06
N ARG A 75 -0.11 -14.09 2.74
CA ARG A 75 1.21 -14.28 3.35
C ARG A 75 1.22 -15.42 4.37
N HIS A 76 0.18 -15.54 5.18
CA HIS A 76 0.05 -16.66 6.12
C HIS A 76 -0.15 -18.00 5.40
N ARG A 77 -0.98 -18.03 4.34
CA ARG A 77 -1.25 -19.25 3.56
C ARG A 77 -0.09 -19.67 2.65
N LEU A 78 0.86 -18.78 2.37
CA LEU A 78 1.97 -19.00 1.43
C LEU A 78 2.76 -20.29 1.68
N LEU A 79 2.94 -20.68 2.94
CA LEU A 79 3.69 -21.87 3.35
C LEU A 79 2.87 -23.15 3.30
N ASP A 80 1.55 -23.06 3.29
CA ASP A 80 0.64 -24.22 3.34
C ASP A 80 -0.11 -24.44 2.01
N ALA A 81 -0.19 -23.40 1.17
CA ALA A 81 -0.82 -23.48 -0.14
C ALA A 81 -0.08 -24.48 -1.04
N ALA A 82 -0.83 -25.14 -1.93
CA ALA A 82 -0.29 -26.16 -2.83
C ALA A 82 0.37 -25.56 -4.08
N ASN A 83 -0.13 -24.42 -4.56
CA ASN A 83 0.31 -23.75 -5.79
C ASN A 83 -0.19 -22.29 -5.84
N TRP A 84 0.10 -21.59 -6.95
CA TRP A 84 -0.35 -20.21 -7.18
C TRP A 84 -1.87 -20.06 -7.13
N ASP A 85 -2.64 -20.94 -7.76
CA ASP A 85 -4.10 -20.82 -7.79
C ASP A 85 -4.72 -20.93 -6.39
N ASP A 86 -4.21 -21.86 -5.57
CA ASP A 86 -4.64 -22.02 -4.18
C ASP A 86 -4.31 -20.79 -3.31
N LEU A 87 -3.11 -20.23 -3.49
CA LEU A 87 -2.69 -19.00 -2.83
C LEU A 87 -3.55 -17.81 -3.26
N LEU A 88 -3.76 -17.62 -4.56
CA LEU A 88 -4.52 -16.50 -5.13
C LEU A 88 -6.01 -16.61 -4.82
N GLY A 89 -6.52 -17.83 -4.61
CA GLY A 89 -7.87 -18.12 -4.14
C GLY A 89 -8.13 -17.73 -2.67
N THR A 90 -7.14 -17.19 -1.95
CA THR A 90 -7.36 -16.63 -0.61
C THR A 90 -8.40 -15.50 -0.67
N PRO A 91 -9.50 -15.58 0.11
CA PRO A 91 -10.51 -14.53 0.17
C PRO A 91 -9.93 -13.26 0.80
#